data_AF-A0AAU8NK11-F1
#
_entry.id   AF-A0AAU8NK11-F1
#
_cell.length_a   1.000
_cell.length_b   1.000
_cell.length_c   1.000
_cell.angle_alpha   90.00
_cell.angle_beta   90.00
_cell.angle_gamma   90.00
#
_symmetry.space_group_name_H-M   'P 1'
#
loop_
_entity.id
_entity.type
_entity.pdbx_description
1 polymer ?
#
loop_
_entity_poly.entity_id
_entity_poly.type
_entity_poly.pdbx_seq_one_letter_code
_entity_poly.pdbx_strand_id
1 'polypeptide(L)'
;MIKLATVFLDGGTNFVQPLNKASEVIKQSRFNQADIIFVTDGEAHVNHGFLEAWNSLKEQKGFSVLSLLLGKESIHGVDGFSDRIVRASSFEDQSIQQAFDI
;
A
#
# COMPACT_ATOMS: atom_id res chain seq x y z
N MET A 1 -23.04 -32.67 -22.06
CA MET A 1 -22.22 -31.57 -22.62
C MET A 1 -21.97 -30.58 -21.50
N ILE A 2 -20.77 -30.57 -20.93
CA ILE A 2 -20.42 -29.73 -19.78
C ILE A 2 -19.93 -28.38 -20.33
N LYS A 3 -20.64 -27.30 -20.04
CA LYS A 3 -20.15 -25.94 -20.30
C LYS A 3 -19.23 -25.53 -19.15
N LEU A 4 -17.93 -25.49 -19.41
CA LEU A 4 -16.98 -24.84 -18.52
C LEU A 4 -17.12 -23.31 -18.72
N ALA A 5 -17.29 -22.56 -17.65
CA ALA A 5 -17.28 -21.10 -17.72
C ALA A 5 -15.85 -20.63 -18.01
N THR A 6 -15.57 -20.27 -19.26
CA THR A 6 -14.27 -19.72 -19.71
C THR A 6 -14.19 -18.19 -19.55
N VAL A 7 -15.02 -17.61 -18.69
CA VAL A 7 -15.01 -16.16 -18.45
C VAL A 7 -14.14 -15.92 -17.22
N PHE A 8 -12.86 -15.61 -17.47
CA PHE A 8 -12.02 -14.94 -16.49
C PHE A 8 -12.44 -13.46 -16.51
N LEU A 9 -13.33 -13.09 -15.59
CA LEU A 9 -13.53 -11.68 -15.24
C LEU A 9 -12.22 -11.27 -14.59
N ASP A 10 -11.47 -10.39 -15.23
CA ASP A 10 -10.18 -9.91 -14.74
C ASP A 10 -10.23 -9.70 -13.22
N GLY A 11 -9.36 -10.40 -12.52
CA GLY A 11 -9.35 -10.52 -11.07
C GLY A 11 -7.92 -10.36 -10.58
N GLY A 12 -7.78 -9.63 -9.47
CA GLY A 12 -6.47 -9.34 -8.88
C GLY A 12 -6.55 -8.11 -7.97
N THR A 13 -5.50 -7.91 -7.18
CA THR A 13 -5.36 -6.77 -6.28
C THR A 13 -4.56 -5.66 -6.99
N ASN A 14 -5.01 -4.41 -6.90
CA ASN A 14 -4.36 -3.26 -7.52
C ASN A 14 -3.96 -2.23 -6.46
N PHE A 15 -2.67 -2.09 -6.18
CA PHE A 15 -2.15 -1.08 -5.24
C PHE A 15 -2.10 0.34 -5.83
N VAL A 16 -2.00 0.49 -7.15
CA VAL A 16 -1.88 1.81 -7.81
C VAL A 16 -3.12 2.66 -7.58
N GLN A 17 -4.33 2.07 -7.64
CA GLN A 17 -5.57 2.81 -7.43
C GLN A 17 -5.69 3.47 -6.04
N PRO A 18 -5.59 2.74 -4.92
CA PRO A 18 -5.67 3.36 -3.59
C PRO A 18 -4.52 4.35 -3.33
N LEU A 19 -3.30 4.07 -3.80
CA LEU A 19 -2.16 4.99 -3.65
C LEU A 19 -2.36 6.29 -4.46
N ASN A 20 -2.94 6.21 -5.65
CA ASN A 20 -3.34 7.41 -6.40
C ASN A 20 -4.39 8.22 -5.64
N LYS A 21 -5.36 7.56 -5.01
CA LYS A 21 -6.38 8.28 -4.25
C LYS A 21 -5.79 8.97 -3.03
N ALA A 22 -4.88 8.31 -2.32
CA ALA A 22 -4.11 8.93 -1.23
C ALA A 22 -3.30 10.13 -1.73
N SER A 23 -2.65 10.02 -2.90
CA SER A 23 -1.91 11.12 -3.53
C SER A 23 -2.79 12.34 -3.81
N GLU A 24 -4.02 12.15 -4.32
CA GLU A 24 -4.97 13.23 -4.54
C GLU A 24 -5.30 13.97 -3.25
N VAL A 25 -5.58 13.22 -2.18
CA VAL A 25 -5.88 13.76 -0.85
C VAL A 25 -4.68 14.55 -0.32
N ILE A 26 -3.46 14.00 -0.36
CA ILE A 26 -2.23 14.66 0.10
C ILE A 26 -1.92 15.92 -0.73
N LYS A 27 -2.19 15.90 -2.04
CA LYS A 27 -1.99 17.06 -2.91
C LYS A 27 -2.94 18.21 -2.56
N GLN A 28 -4.21 17.90 -2.31
CA GLN A 28 -5.27 18.88 -2.00
C GLN A 28 -5.30 19.30 -0.53
N SER A 29 -4.71 18.50 0.35
CA SER A 29 -4.65 18.71 1.77
C SER A 29 -3.92 20.01 2.13
N ARG A 30 -4.48 20.75 3.10
CA ARG A 30 -3.78 21.85 3.80
C ARG A 30 -2.71 21.34 4.77
N PHE A 31 -2.75 20.05 5.10
CA PHE A 31 -1.81 19.39 6.00
C PHE A 31 -0.55 19.03 5.21
N ASN A 32 0.59 19.53 5.67
CA ASN A 32 1.90 18.98 5.33
C ASN A 32 2.11 17.74 6.22
N GLN A 33 2.85 16.74 5.72
CA GLN A 33 3.14 15.50 6.46
C GLN A 33 1.88 14.67 6.80
N ALA A 34 0.98 14.49 5.81
CA ALA A 34 -0.16 13.60 5.98
C ALA A 34 0.27 12.15 5.69
N ASP A 35 0.69 11.44 6.74
CA ASP A 35 1.20 10.07 6.62
C ASP A 35 0.12 9.05 6.23
N ILE A 36 0.56 7.93 5.67
CA ILE A 36 -0.28 6.85 5.15
C ILE A 36 -0.04 5.58 5.95
N ILE A 37 -1.12 4.94 6.41
CA ILE A 37 -1.12 3.55 6.83
C ILE A 37 -1.73 2.71 5.71
N PHE A 38 -0.93 1.80 5.13
CA PHE A 38 -1.36 0.92 4.06
C PHE A 38 -1.51 -0.52 4.58
N VAL A 39 -2.73 -1.05 4.59
CA VAL A 39 -3.01 -2.38 5.14
C VAL A 39 -3.28 -3.36 4.01
N THR A 40 -2.50 -4.44 3.95
CA THR A 40 -2.60 -5.44 2.88
C THR A 40 -2.00 -6.77 3.31
N ASP A 41 -2.37 -7.85 2.61
CA ASP A 41 -1.65 -9.12 2.63
C ASP A 41 -0.43 -9.13 1.71
N GLY A 42 -0.19 -8.09 0.90
CA GLY A 42 1.02 -7.95 0.08
C GLY A 42 0.90 -8.57 -1.32
N GLU A 43 -0.26 -9.11 -1.70
CA GLU A 43 -0.47 -9.76 -3.00
C GLU A 43 -0.77 -8.77 -4.15
N ALA A 44 0.11 -7.78 -4.38
CA ALA A 44 0.15 -6.99 -5.61
C ALA A 44 1.49 -6.26 -5.73
N HIS A 45 1.74 -5.63 -6.88
CA HIS A 45 2.95 -4.87 -7.12
C HIS A 45 2.65 -3.53 -7.79
N VAL A 46 3.58 -2.59 -7.63
CA VAL A 46 3.61 -1.33 -8.38
C VAL A 46 4.84 -1.33 -9.28
N ASN A 47 4.72 -0.69 -10.45
CA ASN A 47 5.83 -0.64 -11.41
C ASN A 47 6.81 0.49 -11.07
N HIS A 48 8.00 0.46 -11.67
CA HIS A 48 9.07 1.43 -11.44
C HIS A 48 8.64 2.88 -11.74
N GLY A 49 7.95 3.12 -12.85
CA GLY A 49 7.50 4.47 -13.22
C GLY A 49 6.53 5.07 -12.22
N PHE A 50 5.69 4.24 -11.60
CA PHE A 50 4.84 4.67 -10.49
C PHE A 50 5.67 5.06 -9.27
N LEU A 51 6.68 4.26 -8.91
CA LEU A 51 7.56 4.51 -7.76
C LEU A 51 8.36 5.82 -7.89
N GLU A 52 8.83 6.16 -9.09
CA GLU A 52 9.51 7.44 -9.35
C GLU A 52 8.59 8.64 -9.02
N ALA A 53 7.35 8.61 -9.52
CA ALA A 53 6.37 9.65 -9.27
C ALA A 53 5.94 9.69 -7.79
N TRP A 54 5.81 8.53 -7.15
CA TRP A 54 5.50 8.38 -5.74
C TRP A 54 6.56 9.01 -4.84
N ASN A 55 7.83 8.68 -5.08
CA ASN A 55 8.95 9.20 -4.29
C ASN A 55 9.12 10.71 -4.45
N SER A 56 8.95 11.23 -5.67
CA SER A 56 8.93 12.68 -5.92
C SER A 56 7.82 13.38 -5.12
N LEU A 57 6.64 12.77 -5.02
CA LEU A 57 5.54 13.33 -4.22
C LEU A 57 5.86 13.28 -2.72
N LYS A 58 6.46 12.18 -2.23
CA LYS A 58 6.90 12.05 -0.83
C LYS A 58 7.90 13.13 -0.45
N GLU A 59 8.93 13.36 -1.26
CA GLU A 59 9.91 14.43 -1.04
C GLU A 59 9.25 15.81 -1.02
N GLN A 60 8.31 16.07 -1.94
CA GLN A 60 7.62 17.37 -2.02
C GLN A 60 6.70 17.63 -0.82
N LYS A 61 6.02 16.60 -0.31
CA LYS A 61 4.94 16.74 0.69
C LYS A 61 5.33 16.30 2.10
N GLY A 62 6.48 15.64 2.23
CA GLY A 62 7.06 15.22 3.51
C GLY A 62 6.22 14.21 4.27
N PHE A 63 5.48 13.33 3.59
CA PHE A 63 4.73 12.25 4.24
C PHE A 63 5.48 10.92 4.19
N SER A 64 5.14 10.06 5.14
CA SER A 64 5.65 8.71 5.32
C SER A 64 4.55 7.68 5.08
N VAL A 65 4.96 6.46 4.79
CA VAL A 65 4.08 5.32 4.53
C VAL A 65 4.49 4.16 5.43
N LEU A 66 3.59 3.78 6.31
CA LEU A 66 3.67 2.55 7.07
C LEU A 66 2.80 1.49 6.42
N SER A 67 3.41 0.39 5.95
CA SER A 67 2.66 -0.77 5.50
C SER A 67 2.47 -1.78 6.63
N LEU A 68 1.22 -2.10 6.95
CA LEU A 68 0.84 -3.22 7.81
C LEU A 68 0.62 -4.44 6.92
N LEU A 69 1.62 -5.32 6.87
CA LEU A 69 1.60 -6.55 6.10
C LEU A 69 0.99 -7.67 6.94
N LEU A 70 -0.22 -8.10 6.58
CA LEU A 70 -0.97 -9.13 7.29
C LEU A 70 -0.73 -10.51 6.66
N GLY A 71 -0.36 -11.49 7.48
CA GLY A 71 -0.16 -12.87 7.02
C GLY A 71 1.30 -13.22 6.74
N LYS A 72 1.53 -14.12 5.76
CA LYS A 72 2.83 -14.77 5.53
C LYS A 72 3.52 -14.36 4.23
N GLU A 73 2.90 -13.48 3.47
CA GLU A 73 3.37 -13.13 2.13
C GLU A 73 4.67 -12.31 2.15
N SER A 74 5.24 -12.19 0.96
CA SER A 74 6.49 -11.46 0.76
C SER A 74 6.29 -9.96 0.90
N ILE A 75 7.32 -9.27 1.40
CA ILE A 75 7.36 -7.81 1.47
C ILE A 75 7.52 -7.14 0.10
N HIS A 76 7.86 -7.90 -0.96
CA HIS A 76 8.11 -7.37 -2.31
C HIS A 76 6.90 -6.70 -2.96
N GLY A 77 5.70 -6.90 -2.42
CA GLY A 77 4.53 -6.15 -2.88
C GLY A 77 4.50 -4.70 -2.41
N VAL A 78 5.12 -4.41 -1.25
CA VAL A 78 4.99 -3.14 -0.54
C VAL A 78 6.31 -2.40 -0.31
N ASP A 79 7.46 -3.08 -0.45
CA ASP A 79 8.79 -2.53 -0.18
C ASP A 79 9.14 -1.29 -1.01
N GLY A 80 8.69 -1.23 -2.27
CA GLY A 80 9.00 -0.12 -3.16
C GLY A 80 8.40 1.22 -2.78
N PHE A 81 7.26 1.25 -2.08
CA PHE A 81 6.54 2.50 -1.77
C PHE A 81 6.46 2.81 -0.27
N SER A 82 6.87 1.87 0.59
CA SER A 82 6.78 1.98 2.05
C SER A 82 8.06 2.56 2.67
N ASP A 83 7.93 3.36 3.71
CA ASP A 83 9.06 3.78 4.57
C ASP A 83 9.30 2.79 5.71
N ARG A 84 8.21 2.25 6.24
CA ARG A 84 8.21 1.27 7.31
C ARG A 84 7.27 0.13 6.95
N ILE A 85 7.66 -1.09 7.32
CA ILE A 85 6.83 -2.27 7.12
C ILE A 85 6.74 -3.00 8.46
N VAL A 86 5.52 -3.21 8.94
CA VAL A 86 5.23 -4.00 10.12
C VAL A 86 4.50 -5.25 9.67
N ARG A 87 5.05 -6.41 10.03
CA ARG A 87 4.38 -7.69 9.83
C ARG A 87 3.52 -8.00 11.03
N ALA A 88 2.29 -8.41 10.78
CA ALA A 88 1.39 -8.84 11.83
C ALA A 88 0.60 -10.07 11.37
N SER A 89 0.33 -10.96 12.32
CA SER A 89 -0.48 -12.14 12.05
C SER A 89 -1.99 -11.84 12.11
N SER A 90 -2.37 -10.80 12.86
CA SER A 90 -3.74 -10.31 13.02
C SER A 90 -3.73 -8.87 13.54
N PHE A 91 -4.89 -8.21 13.56
CA PHE A 91 -5.03 -6.85 14.11
C PHE A 91 -4.80 -6.72 15.62
N GLU A 92 -4.78 -7.84 16.35
CA GLU A 92 -4.55 -7.90 17.79
C GLU A 92 -3.06 -8.04 18.14
N ASP A 93 -2.21 -8.22 17.13
CA ASP A 93 -0.76 -8.35 17.30
C ASP A 93 -0.17 -7.07 17.88
N GLN A 94 0.67 -7.20 18.91
CA GLN A 94 1.32 -6.06 19.55
C GLN A 94 2.20 -5.28 18.56
N SER A 95 2.70 -5.93 17.50
CA SER A 95 3.50 -5.27 16.47
C SER A 95 2.76 -4.10 15.81
N ILE A 96 1.43 -4.13 15.75
CA ILE A 96 0.58 -3.09 15.14
C ILE A 96 0.60 -1.78 15.93
N GLN A 97 0.99 -1.79 17.21
CA GLN A 97 1.11 -0.57 18.00
C GLN A 97 2.09 0.44 17.39
N GLN A 98 3.05 -0.01 16.57
CA GLN A 98 3.95 0.86 15.82
C GLN A 98 3.23 1.79 14.82
N ALA A 99 1.98 1.50 14.47
CA ALA A 99 1.13 2.38 13.66
C ALA A 99 0.69 3.66 14.36
N PHE A 100 0.87 3.75 15.69
CA PHE A 100 0.65 4.97 16.44
C PHE A 100 1.92 5.84 16.57
N ASP A 101 3.06 5.34 16.11
CA ASP A 101 4.36 6.02 16.14
C ASP A 101 4.76 6.59 14.76
N ILE A 102 3.78 6.89 13.89
CA ILE A 102 4.04 7.47 12.57
C ILE A 102 3.90 8.99 12.62
#